data_AF-A0A2G1DKZ5-F1
#
_entry.id   AF-A0A2G1DKZ5-F1
#
_cell.length_a   1.000
_cell.length_b   1.000
_cell.length_c   1.000
_cell.angle_alpha   90.00
_cell.angle_beta   90.00
_cell.angle_gamma   90.00
#
_symmetry.space_group_name_H-M   'P 1'
#
loop_
_entity.id
_entity.type
_entity.pdbx_description
1 polymer ?
#
loop_
_entity_poly.entity_id
_entity_poly.type
_entity_poly.pdbx_seq_one_letter_code
_entity_poly.pdbx_strand_id
1 'polypeptide(L)'
;MKDKKQNKFQQAFILILLFIVLMGFIGMIKEFLVALVLAAIFAGLLYPFYNKILLYFKNRSVLAASTVIIVSILAIGFPLAILTGMITNEAIYFSQKTTPIVKEILDDKFSLSKQLPSWLPLQDKFGSINETILKKASDATNAIGSWLVSSLSSATKGTAGFLMSLFIMFYAMFYFLINGKKLLDSFSSLLPLSKKDYDELMNRGLMVTKASLKGIIIIGFIQALLVTLGFWVIGFNAAVFWGSVVFILSAIPGLGAPIVWVPAVIYLILTGSIGWGIALTIWGIIVVGLVDNLLRPWIVGNDSKLPDLVILISILGGIATFGPVGIILGPVIAALLDTVLNIYKKSFK
;
A
#
# COMPACT_ATOMS: atom_id res chain seq x y z
N MET A 1 46.57 -14.42 34.31
CA MET A 1 45.57 -15.29 33.62
C MET A 1 44.13 -15.12 34.13
N LYS A 2 43.90 -14.86 35.43
CA LYS A 2 42.56 -14.57 35.98
C LYS A 2 41.92 -13.32 35.35
N ASP A 3 42.66 -12.23 35.18
CA ASP A 3 42.10 -10.97 34.62
C ASP A 3 41.62 -11.10 33.17
N LYS A 4 42.32 -11.87 32.32
CA LYS A 4 41.88 -12.13 30.94
C LYS A 4 40.60 -12.97 30.87
N LYS A 5 40.40 -13.93 31.80
CA LYS A 5 39.17 -14.73 31.85
C LYS A 5 37.99 -13.92 32.42
N GLN A 6 38.24 -13.07 33.41
CA GLN A 6 37.24 -12.21 34.02
C GLN A 6 36.74 -11.15 33.01
N ASN A 7 37.65 -10.59 32.20
CA ASN A 7 37.29 -9.65 31.14
C ASN A 7 36.47 -10.32 30.01
N LYS A 8 36.82 -11.55 29.60
CA LYS A 8 36.00 -12.32 28.63
C LYS A 8 34.61 -12.65 29.16
N PHE A 9 34.49 -12.98 30.45
CA PHE A 9 33.19 -13.25 31.08
C PHE A 9 32.33 -11.98 31.16
N GLN A 10 32.92 -10.84 31.57
CA GLN A 10 32.22 -9.55 31.59
C GLN A 10 31.76 -9.11 30.20
N GLN A 11 32.62 -9.26 29.18
CA GLN A 11 32.25 -8.96 27.80
C GLN A 11 31.10 -9.85 27.30
N ALA A 12 31.17 -11.16 27.55
CA ALA A 12 30.10 -12.09 27.18
C ALA A 12 28.77 -11.76 27.90
N PHE A 13 28.84 -11.46 29.21
CA PHE A 13 27.67 -11.07 30.00
C PHE A 13 27.04 -9.76 29.46
N ILE A 14 27.85 -8.75 29.16
CA ILE A 14 27.37 -7.47 28.58
C ILE A 14 26.73 -7.70 27.22
N LEU A 15 27.33 -8.53 26.35
CA LEU A 15 26.77 -8.84 25.03
C LEU A 15 25.42 -9.58 25.13
N ILE A 16 25.30 -10.53 26.05
CA ILE A 16 24.04 -11.25 26.31
C ILE A 16 22.99 -10.29 26.86
N LEU A 17 23.34 -9.46 27.85
CA LEU A 17 22.44 -8.46 28.42
C LEU A 17 21.97 -7.47 27.34
N LEU A 18 22.89 -6.97 26.53
CA LEU A 18 22.58 -6.09 25.39
C LEU A 18 21.61 -6.77 24.42
N PHE A 19 21.85 -8.03 24.07
CA PHE A 19 20.98 -8.80 23.18
C PHE A 19 19.56 -8.96 23.75
N ILE A 20 19.44 -9.30 25.04
CA ILE A 20 18.14 -9.45 25.72
C ILE A 20 17.39 -8.11 25.77
N VAL A 21 18.05 -7.04 26.19
CA VAL A 21 17.45 -5.70 26.27
C VAL A 21 17.04 -5.22 24.88
N LEU A 22 17.87 -5.46 23.86
CA LEU A 22 17.57 -5.10 22.47
C LEU A 22 16.37 -5.88 21.92
N MET A 23 16.31 -7.21 22.15
CA MET A 23 15.14 -8.01 21.75
C MET A 23 13.87 -7.56 22.47
N GLY A 24 13.95 -7.29 23.78
CA GLY A 24 12.81 -6.79 24.56
C GLY A 24 12.32 -5.44 24.04
N PHE A 25 13.24 -4.51 23.76
CA PHE A 25 12.92 -3.20 23.19
C PHE A 25 12.31 -3.32 21.79
N ILE A 26 12.92 -4.10 20.89
CA ILE A 26 12.40 -4.32 19.52
C ILE A 26 11.02 -4.99 19.58
N GLY A 27 10.81 -5.95 20.47
CA GLY A 27 9.51 -6.58 20.68
C GLY A 27 8.44 -5.57 21.11
N MET A 28 8.80 -4.65 22.02
CA MET A 28 7.91 -3.58 22.49
C MET A 28 7.55 -2.58 21.39
N ILE A 29 8.51 -2.18 20.55
CA ILE A 29 8.28 -1.17 19.50
C ILE A 29 7.88 -1.78 18.15
N LYS A 30 7.70 -3.10 18.06
CA LYS A 30 7.50 -3.83 16.80
C LYS A 30 6.38 -3.23 15.95
N GLU A 31 5.27 -2.83 16.58
CA GLU A 31 4.11 -2.23 15.90
C GLU A 31 4.44 -0.87 15.27
N PHE A 32 5.44 -0.16 15.80
CA PHE A 32 5.85 1.17 15.35
C PHE A 32 7.07 1.15 14.43
N LEU A 33 7.74 0.01 14.25
CA LEU A 33 8.93 -0.10 13.38
C LEU A 33 8.61 0.33 11.95
N VAL A 34 7.47 -0.07 11.42
CA VAL A 34 7.05 0.31 10.06
C VAL A 34 6.88 1.83 9.95
N ALA A 35 6.27 2.46 10.96
CA ALA A 35 6.12 3.92 11.02
C ALA A 35 7.48 4.64 11.11
N LEU A 36 8.43 4.12 11.89
CA LEU A 36 9.79 4.66 12.01
C LEU A 36 10.58 4.52 10.71
N VAL A 37 10.49 3.38 10.03
CA VAL A 37 11.17 3.18 8.74
C VAL A 37 10.59 4.10 7.68
N LEU A 38 9.25 4.22 7.62
CA LEU A 38 8.58 5.19 6.75
C LEU A 38 9.02 6.62 7.05
N ALA A 39 9.11 6.99 8.33
CA ALA A 39 9.58 8.31 8.74
C ALA A 39 11.00 8.58 8.24
N ALA A 40 11.91 7.60 8.35
CA ALA A 40 13.28 7.73 7.84
C ALA A 40 13.33 7.86 6.32
N ILE A 41 12.51 7.08 5.61
CA ILE A 41 12.33 7.14 4.16
C ILE A 41 11.84 8.52 3.73
N PHE A 42 10.73 8.99 4.29
CA PHE A 42 10.14 10.28 3.92
C PHE A 42 11.03 11.45 4.33
N ALA A 43 11.70 11.37 5.49
CA ALA A 43 12.69 12.36 5.90
C ALA A 43 13.84 12.44 4.89
N GLY A 44 14.42 11.29 4.50
CA GLY A 44 15.50 11.25 3.51
C GLY A 44 15.07 11.72 2.11
N LEU A 45 13.84 11.42 1.71
CA LEU A 45 13.24 11.88 0.45
C LEU A 45 13.04 13.39 0.44
N LEU A 46 12.48 13.94 1.52
CA LEU A 46 12.10 15.35 1.64
C LEU A 46 13.25 16.22 2.19
N TYR A 47 14.40 15.63 2.52
CA TYR A 47 15.57 16.35 3.01
C TYR A 47 16.05 17.48 2.06
N PRO A 48 16.07 17.33 0.72
CA PRO A 48 16.42 18.42 -0.18
C PRO A 48 15.42 19.58 -0.11
N PHE A 49 14.14 19.28 0.11
CA PHE A 49 13.08 20.29 0.27
C PHE A 49 13.21 20.99 1.63
N TYR A 50 13.48 20.22 2.70
CA TYR A 50 13.82 20.74 4.01
C TYR A 50 14.99 21.71 3.96
N ASN A 51 16.09 21.39 3.27
CA ASN A 51 17.25 22.29 3.16
C ASN A 51 16.92 23.60 2.43
N LYS A 52 16.09 23.56 1.38
CA LYS A 52 15.63 24.78 0.69
C LYS A 52 14.81 25.67 1.64
N ILE A 53 13.89 25.06 2.39
CA ILE A 53 13.07 25.76 3.38
C ILE A 53 13.92 26.27 4.56
N LEU A 54 14.93 25.51 4.98
CA LEU A 54 15.85 25.87 6.06
C LEU A 54 16.62 27.15 5.73
N LEU A 55 17.09 27.27 4.49
CA LEU A 55 17.73 28.49 3.99
C LEU A 55 16.74 29.66 3.94
N TYR A 56 15.50 29.42 3.51
CA TYR A 56 14.44 30.45 3.50
C TYR A 56 14.11 30.99 4.90
N PHE A 57 14.04 30.11 5.91
CA PHE A 57 13.80 30.49 7.32
C PHE A 57 15.07 30.88 8.09
N LYS A 58 16.17 31.24 7.41
CA LYS A 58 17.42 31.68 8.04
C LYS A 58 17.98 30.67 9.06
N ASN A 59 18.05 29.39 8.69
CA ASN A 59 18.55 28.28 9.50
C ASN A 59 17.74 27.94 10.76
N ARG A 60 16.47 28.35 10.84
CA ARG A 60 15.57 27.92 11.92
C ARG A 60 15.04 26.51 11.65
N SER A 61 15.75 25.50 12.16
CA SER A 61 15.51 24.08 11.91
C SER A 61 14.10 23.61 12.28
N VAL A 62 13.56 24.07 13.42
CA VAL A 62 12.21 23.72 13.90
C VAL A 62 11.14 24.24 12.94
N LEU A 63 11.21 25.51 12.54
CA LEU A 63 10.24 26.09 11.60
C LEU A 63 10.27 25.36 10.25
N ALA A 64 11.48 25.12 9.73
CA ALA A 64 11.64 24.42 8.46
C ALA A 64 11.07 22.99 8.51
N ALA A 65 11.35 22.24 9.57
CA ALA A 65 10.84 20.89 9.74
C ALA A 65 9.32 20.89 9.90
N SER A 66 8.76 21.78 10.73
CA SER A 66 7.31 21.92 10.90
C SER A 66 6.61 22.25 9.58
N THR A 67 7.15 23.15 8.76
CA THR A 67 6.59 23.44 7.44
C THR A 67 6.58 22.21 6.53
N VAL A 68 7.68 21.46 6.48
CA VAL A 68 7.73 20.22 5.68
C VAL A 68 6.70 19.19 6.16
N ILE A 69 6.54 19.03 7.47
CA ILE A 69 5.54 18.13 8.05
C ILE A 69 4.12 18.57 7.70
N ILE A 70 3.79 19.85 7.88
CA ILE A 70 2.45 20.37 7.54
C ILE A 70 2.15 20.17 6.06
N VAL A 71 3.10 20.50 5.16
CA VAL A 71 2.94 20.28 3.71
C VAL A 71 2.76 18.79 3.41
N SER A 72 3.48 17.90 4.10
CA SER A 72 3.36 16.45 3.91
C SER A 72 2.00 15.92 4.39
N ILE A 73 1.50 16.41 5.53
CA ILE A 73 0.16 16.08 6.05
C ILE A 73 -0.91 16.51 5.05
N LEU A 74 -0.80 17.71 4.48
CA LEU A 74 -1.75 18.19 3.47
C LEU A 74 -1.66 17.40 2.17
N ALA A 75 -0.44 17.11 1.69
CA ALA A 75 -0.21 16.36 0.46
C ALA A 75 -0.72 14.92 0.53
N ILE A 76 -0.67 14.28 1.70
CA ILE A 76 -1.18 12.92 1.91
C ILE A 76 -2.67 12.94 2.29
N GLY A 77 -3.06 13.82 3.22
CA GLY A 77 -4.40 13.89 3.78
C GLY A 77 -5.44 14.37 2.77
N PHE A 78 -5.10 15.29 1.88
CA PHE A 78 -6.05 15.84 0.91
C PHE A 78 -6.52 14.80 -0.13
N PRO A 79 -5.63 14.05 -0.83
CA PRO A 79 -6.07 12.97 -1.73
C PRO A 79 -6.84 11.88 -1.01
N LEU A 80 -6.41 11.49 0.20
CA LEU A 80 -7.12 10.51 1.02
C LEU A 80 -8.54 10.99 1.36
N ALA A 81 -8.71 12.24 1.79
CA ALA A 81 -10.03 12.80 2.09
C ALA A 81 -10.95 12.80 0.86
N ILE A 82 -10.43 13.18 -0.31
CA ILE A 82 -11.20 13.14 -1.57
C ILE A 82 -11.60 11.71 -1.90
N LEU A 83 -10.65 10.77 -1.90
CA LEU A 83 -10.91 9.36 -2.22
C LEU A 83 -11.94 8.76 -1.26
N THR A 84 -11.81 9.04 0.04
CA THR A 84 -12.76 8.55 1.04
C THR A 84 -14.15 9.14 0.81
N GLY A 85 -14.24 10.45 0.55
CA GLY A 85 -15.51 11.11 0.21
C GLY A 85 -16.16 10.56 -1.05
N MET A 86 -15.38 10.30 -2.10
CA MET A 86 -15.87 9.69 -3.35
C MET A 86 -16.38 8.28 -3.09
N ILE A 87 -15.59 7.42 -2.42
CA ILE A 87 -15.98 6.04 -2.10
C ILE A 87 -17.21 6.02 -1.21
N THR A 88 -17.30 6.89 -0.20
CA THR A 88 -18.47 6.97 0.69
C THR A 88 -19.72 7.39 -0.08
N ASN A 89 -19.63 8.39 -0.96
CA ASN A 89 -20.76 8.82 -1.78
C ASN A 89 -21.21 7.72 -2.74
N GLU A 90 -20.27 6.99 -3.35
CA GLU A 90 -20.54 5.92 -4.30
C GLU A 90 -21.06 4.65 -3.61
N ALA A 91 -20.56 4.33 -2.40
CA ALA A 91 -21.04 3.26 -1.56
C ALA A 91 -22.44 3.56 -0.98
N ILE A 92 -22.71 4.81 -0.59
CA ILE A 92 -24.05 5.26 -0.16
C ILE A 92 -25.01 5.20 -1.34
N TYR A 93 -24.62 5.64 -2.53
CA TYR A 93 -25.43 5.52 -3.75
C TYR A 93 -25.75 4.05 -4.07
N PHE A 94 -24.76 3.16 -3.95
CA PHE A 94 -24.94 1.72 -4.16
C PHE A 94 -25.85 1.10 -3.09
N SER A 95 -25.72 1.48 -1.82
CA SER A 95 -26.60 1.01 -0.74
C SER A 95 -28.03 1.56 -0.88
N GLN A 96 -28.20 2.85 -1.13
CA GLN A 96 -29.52 3.47 -1.23
C GLN A 96 -30.30 3.05 -2.48
N LYS A 97 -29.64 2.69 -3.59
CA LYS A 97 -30.33 2.18 -4.78
C LYS A 97 -30.45 0.66 -4.83
N THR A 98 -29.51 -0.09 -4.27
CA THR A 98 -29.51 -1.56 -4.38
C THR A 98 -30.21 -2.24 -3.20
N THR A 99 -30.18 -1.65 -1.99
CA THR A 99 -30.92 -2.18 -0.84
C THR A 99 -32.45 -2.16 -1.03
N PRO A 100 -33.08 -1.12 -1.61
CA PRO A 100 -34.51 -1.21 -1.93
C PRO A 100 -34.80 -2.18 -3.07
N ILE A 101 -33.93 -2.35 -4.08
CA ILE A 101 -34.13 -3.39 -5.11
C ILE A 101 -34.10 -4.79 -4.47
N VAL A 102 -33.16 -5.05 -3.57
CA VAL A 102 -33.09 -6.33 -2.85
C VAL A 102 -34.25 -6.48 -1.86
N LYS A 103 -34.67 -5.42 -1.18
CA LYS A 103 -35.85 -5.45 -0.29
C LYS A 103 -37.17 -5.54 -1.06
N GLU A 104 -37.30 -4.95 -2.23
CA GLU A 104 -38.50 -5.01 -3.08
C GLU A 104 -38.62 -6.39 -3.72
N ILE A 105 -37.49 -7.02 -4.08
CA ILE A 105 -37.44 -8.44 -4.45
C ILE A 105 -37.83 -9.37 -3.28
N LEU A 106 -37.65 -8.93 -2.03
CA LEU A 106 -37.93 -9.72 -0.82
C LEU A 106 -39.31 -9.41 -0.17
N ASP A 107 -39.82 -8.18 -0.27
CA ASP A 107 -41.06 -7.69 0.34
C ASP A 107 -42.22 -7.73 -0.66
N ASP A 108 -41.99 -7.44 -1.95
CA ASP A 108 -43.02 -7.61 -2.97
C ASP A 108 -43.05 -9.08 -3.37
N LYS A 109 -43.83 -9.86 -2.61
CA LYS A 109 -44.33 -11.19 -2.92
C LYS A 109 -43.74 -11.72 -4.21
N PHE A 110 -42.54 -12.31 -4.12
CA PHE A 110 -41.88 -12.93 -5.26
C PHE A 110 -42.74 -14.11 -5.71
N SER A 111 -43.73 -13.78 -6.51
CA SER A 111 -44.71 -14.65 -7.12
C SER A 111 -44.06 -15.22 -8.37
N LEU A 112 -42.90 -15.88 -8.16
CA LEU A 112 -42.37 -16.87 -9.09
C LEU A 112 -43.43 -17.92 -9.45
N SER A 113 -44.45 -18.10 -8.59
CA SER A 113 -45.61 -18.94 -8.84
C SER A 113 -46.50 -18.47 -9.99
N LYS A 114 -46.44 -17.21 -10.44
CA LYS A 114 -47.26 -16.69 -11.56
C LYS A 114 -46.56 -16.68 -12.91
N GLN A 115 -45.24 -16.87 -12.97
CA GLN A 115 -44.47 -16.85 -14.22
C GLN A 115 -43.72 -18.15 -14.53
N LEU A 116 -43.83 -19.18 -13.67
CA LEU A 116 -43.32 -20.49 -14.02
C LEU A 116 -44.32 -21.25 -14.90
N PRO A 117 -43.88 -21.78 -16.05
CA PRO A 117 -44.73 -22.61 -16.90
C PRO A 117 -45.22 -23.87 -16.15
N SER A 118 -46.46 -24.26 -16.42
CA SER A 118 -47.31 -25.22 -15.68
C SER A 118 -46.80 -26.67 -15.60
N TRP A 119 -45.57 -26.95 -16.03
CA TRP A 119 -44.97 -28.29 -16.05
C TRP A 119 -44.06 -28.58 -14.84
N LEU A 120 -43.90 -27.66 -13.89
CA LEU A 120 -43.03 -27.86 -12.72
C LEU A 120 -43.84 -28.26 -11.46
N PRO A 121 -43.72 -29.51 -10.96
CA PRO A 121 -44.51 -30.01 -9.83
C PRO A 121 -43.83 -29.72 -8.48
N LEU A 122 -43.76 -28.44 -8.11
CA LEU A 122 -43.10 -28.01 -6.85
C LEU A 122 -43.96 -27.08 -5.98
N GLN A 123 -45.25 -26.96 -6.25
CA GLN A 123 -46.14 -26.05 -5.50
C GLN A 123 -46.35 -26.47 -4.03
N ASP A 124 -46.27 -27.77 -3.70
CA ASP A 124 -46.60 -28.26 -2.35
C ASP A 124 -45.48 -28.13 -1.31
N LYS A 125 -44.25 -27.74 -1.70
CA LYS A 125 -43.11 -27.61 -0.77
C LYS A 125 -42.90 -26.21 -0.18
N PHE A 126 -43.72 -25.22 -0.55
CA PHE A 126 -43.48 -23.81 -0.19
C PHE A 126 -44.14 -23.35 1.12
N GLY A 127 -45.02 -24.13 1.74
CA GLY A 127 -45.67 -23.77 3.01
C GLY A 127 -44.73 -23.75 4.22
N SER A 128 -43.75 -24.65 4.27
CA SER A 128 -42.77 -24.79 5.38
C SER A 128 -41.55 -23.87 5.25
N ILE A 129 -41.45 -23.17 4.13
CA ILE A 129 -40.33 -22.29 3.80
C ILE A 129 -40.40 -20.97 4.57
N ASN A 130 -41.60 -20.49 4.94
CA ASN A 130 -41.78 -19.18 5.58
C ASN A 130 -41.15 -19.11 6.99
N GLU A 131 -41.32 -20.13 7.84
CA GLU A 131 -40.72 -20.12 9.17
C GLU A 131 -39.20 -20.33 9.15
N THR A 132 -38.72 -21.17 8.23
CA THR A 132 -37.28 -21.41 8.03
C THR A 132 -36.58 -20.18 7.46
N ILE A 133 -37.24 -19.45 6.55
CA ILE A 133 -36.75 -18.19 6.00
C ILE A 133 -36.77 -17.10 7.06
N LEU A 134 -37.82 -16.98 7.87
CA LEU A 134 -37.86 -16.00 8.97
C LEU A 134 -36.75 -16.24 10.01
N LYS A 135 -36.50 -17.51 10.37
CA LYS A 135 -35.38 -17.87 11.25
C LYS A 135 -34.02 -17.57 10.61
N LYS A 136 -33.82 -17.96 9.35
CA LYS A 136 -32.57 -17.69 8.62
C LYS A 136 -32.35 -16.19 8.34
N ALA A 137 -33.41 -15.41 8.17
CA ALA A 137 -33.35 -13.96 8.03
C ALA A 137 -33.01 -13.29 9.36
N SER A 138 -33.55 -13.79 10.48
CA SER A 138 -33.16 -13.35 11.83
C SER A 138 -31.69 -13.71 12.13
N ASP A 139 -31.25 -14.92 11.78
CA ASP A 139 -29.86 -15.35 11.92
C ASP A 139 -28.92 -14.55 11.01
N ALA A 140 -29.34 -14.24 9.79
CA ALA A 140 -28.61 -13.35 8.89
C ALA A 140 -28.57 -11.91 9.43
N THR A 141 -29.63 -11.42 10.06
CA THR A 141 -29.65 -10.09 10.69
C THR A 141 -28.73 -10.04 11.91
N ASN A 142 -28.67 -11.10 12.71
CA ASN A 142 -27.73 -11.23 13.83
C ASN A 142 -26.28 -11.41 13.34
N ALA A 143 -26.07 -12.13 12.23
CA ALA A 143 -24.76 -12.27 11.58
C ALA A 143 -24.30 -10.94 10.97
N ILE A 144 -25.20 -10.17 10.36
CA ILE A 144 -24.92 -8.83 9.83
C ILE A 144 -24.69 -7.84 10.98
N GLY A 145 -25.46 -7.93 12.07
CA GLY A 145 -25.29 -7.10 13.26
C GLY A 145 -23.96 -7.37 13.96
N SER A 146 -23.58 -8.64 14.13
CA SER A 146 -22.27 -9.03 14.68
C SER A 146 -21.12 -8.73 13.71
N TRP A 147 -21.31 -8.89 12.40
CA TRP A 147 -20.35 -8.45 11.38
C TRP A 147 -20.20 -6.92 11.34
N LEU A 148 -21.28 -6.16 11.51
CA LEU A 148 -21.24 -4.70 11.59
C LEU A 148 -20.56 -4.24 12.87
N VAL A 149 -20.90 -4.80 14.03
CA VAL A 149 -20.25 -4.46 15.32
C VAL A 149 -18.77 -4.86 15.31
N SER A 150 -18.43 -6.04 14.76
CA SER A 150 -17.03 -6.46 14.60
C SER A 150 -16.28 -5.63 13.54
N SER A 151 -16.93 -5.20 12.47
CA SER A 151 -16.36 -4.31 11.46
C SER A 151 -16.20 -2.88 11.98
N LEU A 152 -17.16 -2.35 12.76
CA LEU A 152 -17.09 -1.04 13.41
C LEU A 152 -16.04 -1.02 14.51
N SER A 153 -15.94 -2.07 15.32
CA SER A 153 -14.89 -2.17 16.34
C SER A 153 -13.50 -2.42 15.73
N SER A 154 -13.41 -3.19 14.64
CA SER A 154 -12.16 -3.37 13.87
C SER A 154 -11.78 -2.12 13.10
N ALA A 155 -12.74 -1.36 12.56
CA ALA A 155 -12.52 -0.07 11.93
C ALA A 155 -12.10 0.98 12.97
N THR A 156 -12.67 0.97 14.19
CA THR A 156 -12.30 1.90 15.26
C THR A 156 -10.89 1.59 15.80
N LYS A 157 -10.59 0.31 16.10
CA LYS A 157 -9.24 -0.12 16.50
C LYS A 157 -8.22 0.10 15.37
N GLY A 158 -8.60 -0.19 14.13
CA GLY A 158 -7.77 0.04 12.95
C GLY A 158 -7.50 1.53 12.69
N THR A 159 -8.51 2.39 12.86
CA THR A 159 -8.37 3.85 12.71
C THR A 159 -7.49 4.44 13.80
N ALA A 160 -7.70 4.06 15.07
CA ALA A 160 -6.86 4.52 16.17
C ALA A 160 -5.39 4.07 15.99
N GLY A 161 -5.16 2.81 15.63
CA GLY A 161 -3.82 2.29 15.34
C GLY A 161 -3.17 2.97 14.13
N PHE A 162 -3.94 3.25 13.08
CA PHE A 162 -3.49 3.99 11.90
C PHE A 162 -3.11 5.44 12.25
N LEU A 163 -3.96 6.15 13.00
CA LEU A 163 -3.68 7.52 13.45
C LEU A 163 -2.47 7.57 14.38
N MET A 164 -2.33 6.60 15.29
CA MET A 164 -1.14 6.48 16.15
C MET A 164 0.13 6.24 15.30
N SER A 165 0.05 5.35 14.32
CA SER A 165 1.16 5.07 13.41
C SER A 165 1.54 6.30 12.58
N LEU A 166 0.56 7.05 12.08
CA LEU A 166 0.79 8.33 11.38
C LEU A 166 1.42 9.37 12.30
N PHE A 167 0.90 9.53 13.53
CA PHE A 167 1.46 10.45 14.51
C PHE A 167 2.93 10.12 14.79
N ILE A 168 3.25 8.86 15.07
CA ILE A 168 4.61 8.41 15.33
C ILE A 168 5.49 8.62 14.09
N MET A 169 4.98 8.33 12.89
CA MET A 169 5.70 8.55 11.64
C MET A 169 6.06 10.03 11.47
N PHE A 170 5.10 10.95 11.58
CA PHE A 170 5.36 12.39 11.44
C PHE A 170 6.23 12.94 12.56
N TYR A 171 6.04 12.47 13.79
CA TYR A 171 6.88 12.83 14.93
C TYR A 171 8.33 12.39 14.71
N ALA A 172 8.56 11.13 14.34
CA ALA A 172 9.89 10.62 14.04
C ALA A 172 10.51 11.33 12.83
N MET A 173 9.71 11.61 11.80
CA MET A 173 10.16 12.33 10.60
C MET A 173 10.62 13.75 10.95
N PHE A 174 9.91 14.45 11.84
CA PHE A 174 10.34 15.76 12.34
C PHE A 174 11.73 15.68 12.98
N TYR A 175 11.96 14.70 13.87
CA TYR A 175 13.27 14.50 14.49
C TYR A 175 14.35 14.09 13.47
N PHE A 176 14.02 13.23 12.51
CA PHE A 176 14.96 12.79 11.48
C PHE A 176 15.34 13.92 10.51
N LEU A 177 14.44 14.86 10.21
CA LEU A 177 14.77 16.03 9.40
C LEU A 177 15.79 16.94 10.09
N ILE A 178 15.63 17.17 11.40
CA ILE A 178 16.51 18.07 12.17
C ILE A 178 17.85 17.39 12.52
N ASN A 179 17.78 16.15 13.02
CA ASN A 179 18.93 15.46 13.64
C ASN A 179 19.45 14.27 12.80
N GLY A 180 18.92 14.05 11.59
CA GLY A 180 19.19 12.86 10.79
C GLY A 180 20.68 12.57 10.57
N LYS A 181 21.48 13.60 10.30
CA LYS A 181 22.94 13.43 10.12
C LYS A 181 23.61 12.86 11.38
N LYS A 182 23.30 13.40 12.56
CA LYS A 182 23.86 12.92 13.84
C LYS A 182 23.45 11.48 14.13
N LEU A 183 22.20 11.12 13.80
CA LEU A 183 21.70 9.74 13.96
C LEU A 183 22.43 8.79 13.02
N LEU A 184 22.58 9.14 11.74
CA LEU A 184 23.31 8.35 10.76
C LEU A 184 24.79 8.17 11.15
N ASP A 185 25.47 9.24 11.58
CA ASP A 185 26.85 9.17 12.07
C ASP A 185 26.98 8.23 13.28
N SER A 186 26.00 8.27 14.20
CA SER A 186 25.97 7.36 15.36
C SER A 186 25.79 5.90 14.92
N PHE A 187 24.85 5.62 14.01
CA PHE A 187 24.65 4.26 13.48
C PHE A 187 25.87 3.75 12.70
N SER A 188 26.52 4.61 11.92
CA SER A 188 27.74 4.27 11.20
C SER A 188 28.86 3.84 12.15
N SER A 189 29.01 4.50 13.30
CA SER A 189 30.03 4.16 14.31
C SER A 189 29.80 2.82 15.01
N LEU A 190 28.57 2.30 14.99
CA LEU A 190 28.21 1.02 15.61
C LEU A 190 28.42 -0.18 14.67
N LEU A 191 28.47 0.06 13.36
CA LEU A 191 28.63 -0.99 12.37
C LEU A 191 30.11 -1.18 12.03
N PRO A 192 30.62 -2.42 11.97
CA PRO A 192 31.98 -2.72 11.53
C PRO A 192 32.09 -2.64 9.99
N LEU A 193 31.58 -1.57 9.39
CA LEU A 193 31.61 -1.31 7.95
C LEU A 193 32.57 -0.16 7.66
N SER A 194 33.22 -0.21 6.49
CA SER A 194 33.94 0.96 6.02
C SER A 194 32.96 2.10 5.76
N LYS A 195 33.39 3.36 5.93
CA LYS A 195 32.53 4.53 5.63
C LYS A 195 31.97 4.48 4.21
N LYS A 196 32.78 4.01 3.25
CA LYS A 196 32.38 3.84 1.85
C LYS A 196 31.25 2.81 1.70
N ASP A 197 31.34 1.66 2.37
CA ASP A 197 30.31 0.62 2.31
C ASP A 197 29.01 1.08 2.99
N TYR A 198 29.11 1.81 4.10
CA TYR A 198 27.95 2.41 4.78
C TYR A 198 27.25 3.44 3.88
N ASP A 199 28.02 4.34 3.26
CA ASP A 199 27.49 5.34 2.32
C ASP A 199 26.87 4.67 1.08
N GLU A 200 27.46 3.58 0.56
CA GLU A 200 26.91 2.78 -0.54
C GLU A 200 25.54 2.17 -0.14
N LEU A 201 25.44 1.58 1.05
CA LEU A 201 24.21 1.03 1.62
C LEU A 201 23.10 2.08 1.73
N MET A 202 23.41 3.23 2.34
CA MET A 202 22.43 4.29 2.58
C MET A 202 21.99 4.94 1.26
N ASN A 203 22.93 5.24 0.36
CA ASN A 203 22.61 5.79 -0.95
C ASN A 203 21.77 4.83 -1.78
N ARG A 204 22.09 3.52 -1.78
CA ARG A 204 21.31 2.53 -2.52
C ARG A 204 19.89 2.41 -1.99
N GLY A 205 19.69 2.40 -0.67
CA GLY A 205 18.37 2.42 -0.05
C GLY A 205 17.55 3.67 -0.43
N LEU A 206 18.16 4.86 -0.35
CA LEU A 206 17.51 6.12 -0.73
C LEU A 206 17.20 6.20 -2.23
N MET A 207 18.09 5.72 -3.10
CA MET A 207 17.88 5.68 -4.54
C MET A 207 16.69 4.79 -4.89
N VAL A 208 16.65 3.56 -4.36
CA VAL A 208 15.54 2.62 -4.64
C VAL A 208 14.23 3.14 -4.07
N THR A 209 14.25 3.71 -2.87
CA THR A 209 13.05 4.35 -2.30
C THR A 209 12.50 5.47 -3.18
N LYS A 210 13.39 6.38 -3.64
CA LYS A 210 13.03 7.48 -4.55
C LYS A 210 12.45 6.96 -5.85
N ALA A 211 13.06 5.92 -6.40
CA ALA A 211 12.65 5.32 -7.65
C ALA A 211 11.28 4.63 -7.52
N SER A 212 11.05 3.87 -6.45
CA SER A 212 9.75 3.25 -6.15
C SER A 212 8.64 4.29 -5.97
N LEU A 213 8.87 5.35 -5.18
CA LEU A 213 7.88 6.40 -4.96
C LEU A 213 7.57 7.20 -6.24
N LYS A 214 8.59 7.57 -7.02
CA LYS A 214 8.39 8.21 -8.33
C LYS A 214 7.63 7.29 -9.28
N GLY A 215 7.94 6.00 -9.27
CA GLY A 215 7.24 4.99 -10.04
C GLY A 215 5.75 4.98 -9.70
N ILE A 216 5.40 4.78 -8.44
CA ILE A 216 3.99 4.73 -7.97
C ILE A 216 3.25 6.01 -8.36
N ILE A 217 3.83 7.19 -8.07
CA ILE A 217 3.13 8.46 -8.28
C ILE A 217 3.00 8.77 -9.77
N ILE A 218 4.10 8.76 -10.53
CA ILE A 218 4.10 9.24 -11.91
C ILE A 218 3.50 8.19 -12.85
N ILE A 219 4.00 6.95 -12.78
CA ILE A 219 3.53 5.85 -13.64
C ILE A 219 2.09 5.53 -13.28
N GLY A 220 1.78 5.44 -11.99
CA GLY A 220 0.42 5.16 -11.54
C GLY A 220 -0.58 6.22 -11.95
N PHE A 221 -0.23 7.51 -11.87
CA PHE A 221 -1.11 8.58 -12.32
C PHE A 221 -1.37 8.51 -13.82
N ILE A 222 -0.33 8.27 -14.62
CA ILE A 222 -0.46 8.14 -16.08
C ILE A 222 -1.31 6.91 -16.43
N GLN A 223 -1.07 5.75 -15.80
CA GLN A 223 -1.88 4.56 -16.03
C GLN A 223 -3.34 4.74 -15.63
N ALA A 224 -3.58 5.35 -14.46
CA ALA A 224 -4.92 5.67 -13.98
C ALA A 224 -5.66 6.56 -14.98
N LEU A 225 -5.00 7.62 -15.45
CA LEU A 225 -5.56 8.53 -16.44
C LEU A 225 -5.90 7.80 -17.75
N LEU A 226 -4.98 6.99 -18.27
CA LEU A 226 -5.18 6.27 -19.53
C LEU A 226 -6.30 5.22 -19.45
N VAL A 227 -6.43 4.53 -18.31
CA VAL A 227 -7.52 3.57 -18.10
C VAL A 227 -8.85 4.30 -17.91
N THR A 228 -8.89 5.39 -17.12
CA THR A 228 -10.10 6.21 -17.00
C THR A 228 -10.54 6.76 -18.35
N LEU A 229 -9.63 7.26 -19.17
CA LEU A 229 -9.96 7.74 -20.52
C LEU A 229 -10.51 6.62 -21.40
N GLY A 230 -9.87 5.45 -21.41
CA GLY A 230 -10.36 4.29 -22.16
C GLY A 230 -11.77 3.88 -21.73
N PHE A 231 -12.01 3.79 -20.42
CA PHE A 231 -13.32 3.42 -19.86
C PHE A 231 -14.38 4.49 -20.13
N TRP A 232 -14.01 5.77 -20.04
CA TRP A 232 -14.90 6.89 -20.32
C TRP A 232 -15.35 6.91 -21.78
N VAL A 233 -14.44 6.68 -22.73
CA VAL A 233 -14.76 6.62 -24.17
C VAL A 233 -15.70 5.46 -24.49
N ILE A 234 -15.53 4.31 -23.83
CA ILE A 234 -16.39 3.14 -24.00
C ILE A 234 -17.77 3.33 -23.36
N GLY A 235 -17.91 4.29 -22.43
CA GLY A 235 -19.14 4.52 -21.67
C GLY A 235 -19.28 3.62 -20.44
N PHE A 236 -18.17 3.11 -19.89
CA PHE A 236 -18.21 2.41 -18.60
C PHE A 236 -18.61 3.36 -17.48
N ASN A 237 -19.58 2.93 -16.67
CA ASN A 237 -19.92 3.63 -15.42
C ASN A 237 -18.72 3.63 -14.46
N ALA A 238 -18.59 4.72 -13.69
CA ALA A 238 -17.55 4.89 -12.68
C ALA A 238 -16.10 4.77 -13.24
N ALA A 239 -15.84 5.29 -14.44
CA ALA A 239 -14.50 5.28 -15.05
C ALA A 239 -13.40 5.91 -14.16
N VAL A 240 -13.75 6.93 -13.36
CA VAL A 240 -12.84 7.59 -12.40
C VAL A 240 -12.53 6.68 -11.20
N PHE A 241 -13.53 5.92 -10.72
CA PHE A 241 -13.33 4.93 -9.67
C PHE A 241 -12.35 3.86 -10.12
N TRP A 242 -12.55 3.28 -11.32
CA TRP A 242 -11.64 2.26 -11.85
C TRP A 242 -10.24 2.79 -12.13
N GLY A 243 -10.10 4.05 -12.58
CA GLY A 243 -8.78 4.71 -12.65
C GLY A 243 -8.11 4.85 -11.29
N SER A 244 -8.87 5.19 -10.25
CA SER A 244 -8.35 5.28 -8.87
C SER A 244 -7.88 3.90 -8.36
N VAL A 245 -8.61 2.82 -8.71
CA VAL A 245 -8.18 1.45 -8.45
C VAL A 245 -6.87 1.13 -9.19
N VAL A 246 -6.77 1.51 -10.47
CA VAL A 246 -5.53 1.34 -11.25
C VAL A 246 -4.37 2.12 -10.63
N PHE A 247 -4.60 3.35 -10.15
CA PHE A 247 -3.56 4.12 -9.46
C PHE A 247 -2.97 3.34 -8.28
N ILE A 248 -3.83 2.76 -7.44
CA ILE A 248 -3.40 1.96 -6.29
C ILE A 248 -2.68 0.68 -6.75
N LEU A 249 -3.23 -0.03 -7.74
CA LEU A 249 -2.67 -1.30 -8.22
C LEU A 249 -1.39 -1.14 -9.06
N SER A 250 -1.16 0.02 -9.69
CA SER A 250 0.03 0.34 -10.50
C SER A 250 1.35 0.24 -9.72
N ALA A 251 1.24 0.26 -8.39
CA ALA A 251 2.30 -0.06 -7.46
C ALA A 251 2.95 -1.42 -7.74
N ILE A 252 2.19 -2.38 -8.28
CA ILE A 252 2.66 -3.70 -8.68
C ILE A 252 2.99 -3.66 -10.19
N PRO A 253 4.28 -3.65 -10.57
CA PRO A 253 4.71 -3.54 -11.95
C PRO A 253 4.11 -4.63 -12.84
N GLY A 254 3.63 -4.25 -14.03
CA GLY A 254 3.10 -5.18 -15.04
C GLY A 254 1.76 -5.84 -14.70
N LEU A 255 1.28 -5.75 -13.46
CA LEU A 255 0.00 -6.34 -13.04
C LEU A 255 -1.07 -5.28 -12.75
N GLY A 256 -0.67 -4.07 -12.35
CA GLY A 256 -1.59 -3.06 -11.82
C GLY A 256 -2.76 -2.72 -12.74
N ALA A 257 -2.47 -2.24 -13.95
CA ALA A 257 -3.52 -1.89 -14.91
C ALA A 257 -4.21 -3.12 -15.55
N PRO A 258 -3.50 -4.19 -15.97
CA PRO A 258 -4.13 -5.38 -16.55
C PRO A 258 -5.19 -6.05 -15.68
N ILE A 259 -5.03 -6.05 -14.36
CA ILE A 259 -6.04 -6.59 -13.42
C ILE A 259 -7.40 -5.89 -13.59
N VAL A 260 -7.44 -4.64 -14.04
CA VAL A 260 -8.68 -3.87 -14.21
C VAL A 260 -9.21 -3.94 -15.64
N TRP A 261 -8.38 -3.69 -16.65
CA TRP A 261 -8.87 -3.61 -18.02
C TRP A 261 -9.11 -4.98 -18.68
N VAL A 262 -8.39 -6.04 -18.28
CA VAL A 262 -8.60 -7.40 -18.86
C VAL A 262 -9.99 -7.95 -18.54
N PRO A 263 -10.48 -7.93 -17.28
CA PRO A 263 -11.86 -8.30 -17.00
C PRO A 263 -12.89 -7.43 -17.72
N ALA A 264 -12.60 -6.14 -17.91
CA ALA A 264 -13.48 -5.24 -18.66
C ALA A 264 -13.57 -5.63 -20.14
N VAL A 265 -12.46 -6.03 -20.77
CA VAL A 265 -12.44 -6.60 -22.13
C VAL A 265 -13.29 -7.86 -22.20
N ILE A 266 -13.10 -8.80 -21.25
CA ILE A 266 -13.87 -10.05 -21.20
C ILE A 266 -15.37 -9.75 -21.09
N TYR A 267 -15.74 -8.81 -20.22
CA TYR A 267 -17.12 -8.36 -20.05
C TYR A 267 -17.70 -7.78 -21.35
N LEU A 268 -16.97 -6.92 -22.07
CA LEU A 268 -17.44 -6.35 -23.35
C LEU A 268 -17.65 -7.42 -24.42
N ILE A 269 -16.76 -8.42 -24.48
CA ILE A 269 -16.89 -9.52 -25.44
C ILE A 269 -18.11 -10.39 -25.10
N LEU A 270 -18.30 -10.74 -23.82
CA LEU A 270 -19.43 -11.57 -23.37
C LEU A 270 -20.78 -10.86 -23.50
N THR A 271 -20.82 -9.54 -23.42
CA THR A 271 -22.03 -8.72 -23.59
C THR A 271 -22.33 -8.35 -25.05
N GLY A 272 -21.53 -8.85 -26.00
CA GLY A 272 -21.74 -8.66 -27.45
C GLY A 272 -21.10 -7.39 -28.03
N SER A 273 -20.41 -6.59 -27.22
CA SER A 273 -19.69 -5.37 -27.64
C SER A 273 -18.26 -5.68 -28.11
N ILE A 274 -18.12 -6.59 -29.08
CA ILE A 274 -16.82 -7.12 -29.53
C ILE A 274 -15.89 -6.01 -30.05
N GLY A 275 -16.43 -5.03 -30.80
CA GLY A 275 -15.64 -3.92 -31.33
C GLY A 275 -14.95 -3.09 -30.24
N TRP A 276 -15.69 -2.76 -29.17
CA TRP A 276 -15.13 -2.08 -28.01
C TRP A 276 -14.17 -2.97 -27.21
N GLY A 277 -14.43 -4.27 -27.13
CA GLY A 277 -13.51 -5.24 -26.51
C GLY A 277 -12.15 -5.29 -27.22
N ILE A 278 -12.15 -5.31 -28.56
CA ILE A 278 -10.93 -5.27 -29.37
C ILE A 278 -10.22 -3.92 -29.21
N ALA A 279 -10.96 -2.80 -29.31
CA ALA A 279 -10.40 -1.47 -29.14
C ALA A 279 -9.73 -1.28 -27.77
N LEU A 280 -10.39 -1.72 -26.68
CA LEU A 280 -9.84 -1.67 -25.33
C LEU A 280 -8.62 -2.58 -25.16
N THR A 281 -8.61 -3.74 -25.82
CA THR A 281 -7.43 -4.64 -25.82
C THR A 281 -6.23 -3.97 -26.48
N ILE A 282 -6.42 -3.37 -27.65
CA ILE A 282 -5.38 -2.63 -28.37
C ILE A 282 -4.88 -1.46 -27.51
N TRP A 283 -5.79 -0.69 -26.91
CA TRP A 283 -5.45 0.40 -26.00
C TRP A 283 -4.67 -0.07 -24.76
N GLY A 284 -5.11 -1.16 -24.13
CA GLY A 284 -4.47 -1.74 -22.94
C GLY A 284 -3.08 -2.28 -23.23
N ILE A 285 -2.88 -3.00 -24.33
CA ILE A 285 -1.58 -3.59 -24.68
C ILE A 285 -0.62 -2.51 -25.19
N ILE A 286 -1.06 -1.68 -26.12
CA ILE A 286 -0.20 -0.69 -26.76
C ILE A 286 -0.03 0.50 -25.81
N VAL A 287 -1.09 1.26 -25.57
CA VAL A 287 -0.98 2.56 -24.89
C VAL A 287 -0.65 2.39 -23.42
N VAL A 288 -1.39 1.55 -22.69
CA VAL A 288 -1.15 1.34 -21.25
C VAL A 288 0.11 0.49 -21.03
N GLY A 289 0.35 -0.53 -21.85
CA GLY A 289 1.55 -1.37 -21.78
C GLY A 289 2.85 -0.62 -22.10
N LEU A 290 2.83 0.37 -23.02
CA LEU A 290 3.98 1.26 -23.30
C LEU A 290 4.43 2.01 -22.04
N VAL A 291 3.50 2.35 -21.14
CA VAL A 291 3.84 3.04 -19.89
C VAL A 291 4.70 2.17 -18.97
N ASP A 292 4.37 0.88 -18.84
CA ASP A 292 5.17 -0.05 -18.04
C ASP A 292 6.47 -0.44 -18.73
N ASN A 293 6.49 -0.56 -20.06
CA ASN A 293 7.66 -1.05 -20.80
C ASN A 293 8.70 0.04 -21.10
N LEU A 294 8.30 1.30 -21.28
CA LEU A 294 9.22 2.39 -21.64
C LEU A 294 9.35 3.42 -20.53
N LEU A 295 8.23 3.84 -19.95
CA LEU A 295 8.21 4.94 -19.00
C LEU A 295 8.81 4.51 -17.65
N ARG A 296 8.60 3.26 -17.24
CA ARG A 296 9.17 2.73 -15.99
C ARG A 296 10.70 2.72 -16.00
N PRO A 297 11.41 2.14 -16.99
CA PRO A 297 12.87 2.24 -17.07
C PRO A 297 13.37 3.70 -17.10
N TRP A 298 12.66 4.58 -17.79
CA TRP A 298 13.04 5.99 -17.92
C TRP A 298 12.88 6.79 -16.61
N ILE A 299 11.77 6.58 -15.87
CA ILE A 299 11.46 7.32 -14.62
C ILE A 299 12.23 6.76 -13.43
N VAL A 300 12.26 5.43 -13.31
CA VAL A 300 12.85 4.72 -12.16
C VAL A 300 14.37 4.62 -12.33
N GLY A 301 14.87 4.71 -13.57
CA GLY A 301 16.28 4.61 -13.90
C GLY A 301 16.78 3.17 -13.86
N ASN A 302 17.70 2.84 -14.76
CA ASN A 302 18.31 1.51 -14.85
C ASN A 302 19.31 1.20 -13.70
N ASP A 303 19.46 2.13 -12.75
CA ASP A 303 20.43 2.03 -11.65
C ASP A 303 19.99 1.05 -10.55
N SER A 304 18.71 0.72 -10.52
CA SER A 304 18.18 -0.45 -9.81
C SER A 304 18.59 -1.70 -10.59
N LYS A 305 19.83 -2.16 -10.44
CA LYS A 305 20.36 -3.39 -11.07
C LYS A 305 19.65 -4.70 -10.63
N LEU A 306 18.50 -4.60 -9.98
CA LEU A 306 17.72 -5.75 -9.56
C LEU A 306 16.91 -6.28 -10.76
N PRO A 307 16.95 -7.60 -11.04
CA PRO A 307 16.06 -8.20 -12.02
C PRO A 307 14.59 -7.94 -11.68
N ASP A 308 13.73 -7.75 -12.69
CA ASP A 308 12.30 -7.47 -12.49
C ASP A 308 11.59 -8.51 -11.63
N LEU A 309 11.99 -9.79 -11.75
CA LEU A 309 11.46 -10.87 -10.92
C LEU A 309 11.73 -10.64 -9.42
N VAL A 310 12.92 -10.13 -9.08
CA VAL A 310 13.28 -9.81 -7.68
C VAL A 310 12.43 -8.65 -7.19
N ILE A 311 12.22 -7.63 -8.04
CA ILE A 311 11.36 -6.49 -7.70
C ILE A 311 9.93 -6.97 -7.45
N LEU A 312 9.35 -7.75 -8.36
CA LEU A 312 8.00 -8.30 -8.22
C LEU A 312 7.84 -9.13 -6.94
N ILE A 313 8.73 -10.11 -6.71
CA ILE A 313 8.70 -10.96 -5.51
C ILE A 313 8.86 -10.10 -4.24
N SER A 314 9.75 -9.11 -4.27
CA SER A 314 9.96 -8.23 -3.12
C SER A 314 8.73 -7.38 -2.79
N ILE A 315 7.99 -6.90 -3.81
CA ILE A 315 6.75 -6.17 -3.63
C ILE A 315 5.67 -7.10 -3.05
N LEU A 316 5.49 -8.29 -3.62
CA LEU A 316 4.48 -9.24 -3.14
C LEU A 316 4.78 -9.72 -1.72
N GLY A 317 6.03 -10.10 -1.44
CA GLY A 317 6.48 -10.50 -0.10
C GLY A 317 6.43 -9.33 0.90
N GLY A 318 6.75 -8.13 0.43
CA GLY A 318 6.61 -6.89 1.20
C GLY A 318 5.17 -6.63 1.58
N ILE A 319 4.22 -6.74 0.63
CA ILE A 319 2.79 -6.57 0.89
C ILE A 319 2.28 -7.60 1.89
N ALA A 320 2.68 -8.87 1.74
CA ALA A 320 2.29 -9.94 2.64
C ALA A 320 2.80 -9.72 4.08
N THR A 321 3.97 -9.09 4.24
CA THR A 321 4.62 -8.90 5.55
C THR A 321 4.27 -7.57 6.22
N PHE A 322 4.22 -6.49 5.44
CA PHE A 322 4.12 -5.10 5.92
C PHE A 322 2.84 -4.39 5.45
N GLY A 323 1.93 -5.09 4.76
CA GLY A 323 0.72 -4.50 4.18
C GLY A 323 1.03 -3.54 3.02
N PRO A 324 0.19 -2.52 2.75
CA PRO A 324 0.37 -1.60 1.63
C PRO A 324 1.74 -0.90 1.60
N VAL A 325 2.33 -0.65 2.77
CA VAL A 325 3.66 -0.06 2.91
C VAL A 325 4.76 -0.93 2.30
N GLY A 326 4.52 -2.24 2.25
CA GLY A 326 5.39 -3.25 1.65
C GLY A 326 5.73 -3.03 0.17
N ILE A 327 4.90 -2.29 -0.56
CA ILE A 327 5.20 -1.87 -1.95
C ILE A 327 6.51 -1.07 -2.01
N ILE A 328 6.75 -0.22 -1.01
CA ILE A 328 7.96 0.60 -0.94
C ILE A 328 9.07 -0.18 -0.23
N LEU A 329 8.75 -0.82 0.90
CA LEU A 329 9.76 -1.50 1.73
C LEU A 329 10.35 -2.73 1.05
N GLY A 330 9.57 -3.49 0.29
CA GLY A 330 10.00 -4.71 -0.38
C GLY A 330 11.23 -4.50 -1.27
N PRO A 331 11.15 -3.65 -2.31
CA PRO A 331 12.28 -3.32 -3.17
C PRO A 331 13.48 -2.74 -2.41
N VAL A 332 13.23 -1.93 -1.37
CA VAL A 332 14.29 -1.34 -0.54
C VAL A 332 15.05 -2.43 0.20
N ILE A 333 14.37 -3.35 0.87
CA ILE A 333 14.99 -4.47 1.57
C ILE A 333 15.76 -5.36 0.59
N ALA A 334 15.19 -5.64 -0.59
CA ALA A 334 15.88 -6.41 -1.63
C ALA A 334 17.16 -5.71 -2.11
N ALA A 335 17.14 -4.39 -2.27
CA ALA A 335 18.31 -3.60 -2.67
C ALA A 335 19.38 -3.53 -1.58
N LEU A 336 18.98 -3.40 -0.32
CA LEU A 336 19.91 -3.46 0.82
C LEU A 336 20.55 -4.84 0.92
N LEU A 337 19.76 -5.91 0.74
CA LEU A 337 20.27 -7.28 0.68
C LEU A 337 21.30 -7.46 -0.45
N ASP A 338 20.99 -7.02 -1.68
CA ASP A 338 21.94 -7.05 -2.81
C ASP A 338 23.23 -6.29 -2.47
N THR A 339 23.12 -5.12 -1.84
CA THR A 339 24.28 -4.31 -1.44
C THR A 339 25.13 -5.04 -0.39
N VAL A 340 24.51 -5.62 0.64
CA VAL A 340 25.21 -6.40 1.66
C VAL A 340 25.88 -7.64 1.06
N LEU A 341 25.22 -8.35 0.15
CA LEU A 341 25.80 -9.49 -0.56
C LEU A 341 27.00 -9.07 -1.42
N ASN A 342 26.96 -7.89 -2.03
CA ASN A 342 28.08 -7.35 -2.80
C ASN A 342 29.24 -6.93 -1.90
N ILE A 343 28.99 -6.35 -0.73
CA ILE A 343 30.02 -6.07 0.29
C ILE A 343 30.64 -7.39 0.78
N TYR A 344 29.83 -8.40 1.09
CA TYR A 344 30.30 -9.74 1.48
C TYR A 344 31.22 -10.34 0.41
N LYS A 345 30.83 -10.29 -0.87
CA LYS A 345 31.67 -10.78 -1.97
C LYS A 345 33.01 -10.05 -2.07
N LYS A 346 33.06 -8.74 -1.79
CA LYS A 346 34.30 -7.93 -1.81
C LYS A 346 35.22 -8.22 -0.61
N SER A 347 34.65 -8.61 0.53
CA SER A 347 35.41 -8.85 1.77
C SER A 347 35.93 -10.28 1.92
N PHE A 348 35.29 -11.25 1.26
CA PHE A 348 35.59 -12.68 1.40
C PHE A 348 36.10 -13.35 0.10
N LYS A 349 36.24 -12.60 -1.00
CA LYS A 349 37.05 -12.99 -2.17
C LYS A 349 38.26 -12.09 -2.23
#